data_AF-A0A1N7SKH7-F1
#
_entry.id   AF-A0A1N7SKH7-F1
#
_cell.length_a   1.000
_cell.length_b   1.000
_cell.length_c   1.000
_cell.angle_alpha   90.00
_cell.angle_beta   90.00
_cell.angle_gamma   90.00
#
_symmetry.space_group_name_H-M   'P 1'
#
loop_
_entity.id
_entity.type
_entity.pdbx_description
1 polymer ?
#
loop_
_entity_poly.entity_id
_entity_poly.type
_entity_poly.pdbx_seq_one_letter_code
_entity_poly.pdbx_strand_id
1 'polypeptide(L)' 'MGIKYLHDRQRIVTVMLRGHGTLANDHPVPEWHPYFMKDLPRRAYDPDKT' A
#
# COMPACT_ATOMS: atom_id res chain seq x y z
N MET A 1 15.63 -5.93 -1.04
CA MET A 1 14.44 -5.17 -0.57
C MET A 1 13.21 -5.82 -1.22
N GLY A 2 12.85 -7.05 -0.84
CA GLY A 2 11.93 -7.88 -1.63
C GLY A 2 10.52 -8.06 -1.07
N ILE A 3 10.37 -8.10 0.26
CA ILE A 3 9.07 -8.43 0.89
C ILE A 3 7.96 -7.42 0.52
N LYS A 4 8.31 -6.13 0.33
CA LYS A 4 7.32 -5.08 0.05
C LYS A 4 6.69 -5.16 -1.36
N TYR A 5 7.35 -5.82 -2.31
CA TYR A 5 6.83 -6.00 -3.68
C TYR A 5 5.93 -7.24 -3.82
N LEU A 6 6.04 -8.19 -2.89
CA LEU A 6 5.21 -9.40 -2.85
C LEU A 6 3.76 -9.16 -2.37
N HIS A 7 3.47 -7.96 -1.85
CA HIS A 7 2.15 -7.64 -1.32
C HIS A 7 1.30 -6.94 -2.36
N ASP A 8 0.35 -7.68 -2.95
CA ASP A 8 -0.73 -7.11 -3.76
C ASP A 8 -1.76 -6.44 -2.84
N ARG A 9 -1.48 -5.19 -2.48
CA ARG A 9 -2.33 -4.36 -1.61
C ARG A 9 -3.71 -4.12 -2.25
N GLN A 10 -3.81 -4.06 -3.59
CA GLN A 10 -5.07 -3.84 -4.29
C GLN A 10 -5.99 -5.05 -4.16
N ARG A 11 -5.43 -6.26 -4.30
CA ARG A 11 -6.19 -7.50 -4.11
C ARG A 11 -6.63 -7.68 -2.66
N ILE A 12 -5.81 -7.30 -1.68
CA ILE A 12 -6.20 -7.32 -0.26
C ILE A 12 -7.40 -6.40 -0.02
N VAL A 13 -7.37 -5.16 -0.51
CA VAL A 13 -8.49 -4.22 -0.36
C VAL A 13 -9.77 -4.75 -1.01
N THR A 14 -9.66 -5.32 -2.21
CA THR A 14 -10.83 -5.76 -2.97
C THR A 14 -11.43 -7.06 -2.42
N VAL A 15 -10.59 -8.05 -2.08
CA VAL A 15 -11.04 -9.39 -1.70
C VAL A 15 -11.30 -9.50 -0.19
N MET A 16 -10.38 -9.00 0.65
CA MET A 16 -10.52 -9.13 2.10
C MET A 16 -11.39 -8.01 2.69
N LEU A 17 -11.18 -6.77 2.23
CA LEU A 17 -11.89 -5.60 2.77
C LEU A 17 -13.14 -5.24 1.97
N ARG A 18 -13.51 -6.02 0.94
CA ARG A 18 -14.66 -5.77 0.05
C ARG A 18 -14.71 -4.35 -0.53
N GLY A 19 -13.54 -3.74 -0.74
CA GLY A 19 -13.42 -2.37 -1.24
C GLY A 19 -13.52 -1.26 -0.18
N HIS A 20 -13.69 -1.58 1.11
CA HIS A 20 -13.76 -0.58 2.18
C HIS A 20 -12.39 -0.15 2.76
N GLY A 21 -11.30 -0.60 2.16
CA GLY A 21 -9.93 -0.23 2.57
C GLY A 21 -9.30 0.80 1.65
N THR A 22 -8.34 1.58 2.17
CA THR A 22 -7.50 2.47 1.38
C THR A 22 -6.11 1.87 1.15
N LEU A 23 -5.50 2.19 0.01
CA LEU A 23 -4.17 1.70 -0.35
C LEU A 23 -3.08 2.49 0.40
N ALA A 24 -2.53 1.90 1.47
CA ALA A 24 -1.44 2.50 2.24
C ALA A 24 -0.15 2.74 1.42
N ASN A 25 0.55 3.83 1.71
CA ASN A 25 1.80 4.28 1.06
C ASN A 25 3.08 3.90 1.82
N ASP A 26 3.09 2.77 2.53
CA ASP A 26 4.22 2.30 3.39
C ASP A 26 4.59 3.24 4.57
N HIS A 27 3.84 4.32 4.80
CA HIS A 27 4.00 5.21 5.95
C HIS A 27 2.95 4.87 7.04
N PRO A 28 3.32 4.67 8.32
CA PRO A 28 2.39 4.29 9.38
C PRO A 28 1.58 5.48 9.91
N VAL A 29 1.20 6.41 9.04
CA VAL A 29 0.39 7.58 9.36
C VAL A 29 -0.84 7.54 8.45
N PRO A 30 -2.06 7.68 9.00
CA PRO A 30 -3.26 7.64 8.19
C PRO A 30 -3.40 8.92 7.34
N GLU A 31 -4.09 8.81 6.20
CA GLU A 31 -4.22 9.88 5.19
C GLU A 31 -4.78 11.20 5.71
N TRP A 32 -5.57 11.16 6.79
CA TRP A 32 -6.20 12.32 7.41
C TRP A 32 -5.28 13.08 8.38
N HIS A 33 -4.11 12.53 8.73
CA HIS A 33 -3.20 13.16 9.68
C HIS A 33 -2.30 14.21 8.98
N PRO A 34 -2.01 15.36 9.61
CA PRO A 34 -1.14 16.41 9.03
C PRO A 34 0.27 15.94 8.63
N TYR A 35 0.79 14.92 9.31
CA TYR A 35 2.10 14.32 9.01
C TYR A 35 2.05 13.25 7.90
N PHE A 36 0.92 13.07 7.22
CA PHE A 36 0.83 12.11 6.14
C PHE A 36 1.65 12.55 4.92
N MET A 37 2.69 11.78 4.59
CA MET A 37 3.55 12.02 3.44
C MET A 37 2.89 11.56 2.13
N LYS A 38 2.11 12.43 1.51
CA LYS A 38 1.36 12.14 0.26
C LYS A 38 2.26 11.86 -0.94
N ASP A 39 3.45 12.46 -0.98
CA ASP A 39 4.35 12.41 -2.13
C ASP A 39 5.23 11.16 -2.18
N LEU A 40 5.10 10.25 -1.20
CA LEU A 40 5.86 9.01 -1.19
C LEU A 40 5.30 8.06 -2.27
N PRO A 41 6.09 7.71 -3.31
CA PRO A 41 5.61 6.83 -4.37
C PRO A 41 5.29 5.44 -3.80
N ARG A 42 4.02 5.07 -3.90
CA ARG A 42 3.55 3.75 -3.50
C ARG A 42 4.14 2.72 -4.47
N ARG A 43 4.85 1.73 -3.93
CA ARG A 43 5.48 0.67 -4.72
C ARG A 43 4.39 -0.20 -5.34
N ALA A 44 4.42 -0.34 -6.66
CA ALA A 44 3.55 -1.29 -7.38
C ALA A 44 3.89 -2.73 -6.99
N TYR A 45 2.91 -3.62 -7.05
CA TYR A 45 3.13 -5.06 -6.94
C TYR A 45 3.99 -5.51 -8.13
N ASP A 46 5.15 -6.09 -7.83
CA ASP A 46 6.13 -6.54 -8.84
C ASP A 46 6.85 -7.78 -8.29
N PRO A 47 6.29 -8.99 -8.50
CA PRO A 47 6.83 -10.22 -7.93
C PRO A 47 8.19 -10.60 -8.52
N ASP A 48 8.57 -10.05 -9.68
CA ASP A 48 9.87 -10.30 -10.31
C ASP A 48 10.99 -9.42 -9.71
N LYS A 49 10.61 -8.35 -9.01
CA LYS A 49 11.53 -7.39 -8.37
C LYS A 49 11.76 -7.76 -6.89
N THR A 50 12.37 -8.92 -6.66
CA THR A 50 12.71 -9.43 -5.30
C THR A 50 14.01 -8.81 -4.75
#